data_AF-A0A8T1WSB1-F1
#
_entry.id   AF-A0A8T1WSB1-F1
#
_cell.length_a   1.000
_cell.length_b   1.000
_cell.length_c   1.000
_cell.angle_alpha   90.00
_cell.angle_beta   90.00
_cell.angle_gamma   90.00
#
_symmetry.space_group_name_H-M   'P 1'
#
loop_
_entity.id
_entity.type
_entity.pdbx_description
1 polymer ?
#
loop_
_entity_poly.entity_id
_entity_poly.type
_entity_poly.pdbx_seq_one_letter_code
_entity_poly.pdbx_strand_id
1 'polypeptide(L)'
;MDSLDRLQNDAVTAVIFEHCAAFEMPPSIRHFPNLLGLELWNVTLTKWGADAALNDAFHPKMIYFVMAYTNMTEMPQGLLTPPLPALLADIEMAVTNLTKIPDELADAWANVRLVYLEHTPLEEFPTAFFRIPSLSVSLLNDGLESIPEDLFTSVVTLDEYLEFSFSYNPVKSLPIAIRDDLLINYLSLDHTELAELPTWIDKVGQWITLGGTPMCNESQTELSAIQDCSNARWDPISDGRYPLSLVAPFREL
;
A
#
# COMPACT_ATOMS: atom_id res chain seq x y z
N MET A 1 8.72 16.60 -28.28
CA MET A 1 9.87 16.47 -27.37
C MET A 1 9.35 16.77 -25.99
N ASP A 2 9.30 15.79 -25.10
CA ASP A 2 8.75 15.92 -23.75
C ASP A 2 9.85 16.20 -22.70
N SER A 3 9.50 16.16 -21.42
CA SER A 3 10.37 16.57 -20.31
C SER A 3 11.61 15.69 -20.12
N LEU A 4 11.62 14.44 -20.58
CA LEU A 4 12.74 13.51 -20.33
C LEU A 4 13.62 13.26 -21.56
N ASP A 5 13.23 13.73 -22.75
CA ASP A 5 13.93 13.45 -24.02
C ASP A 5 15.40 13.92 -24.07
N ARG A 6 15.85 14.73 -23.11
CA ARG A 6 17.25 15.20 -23.02
C ARG A 6 18.13 14.35 -22.12
N LEU A 7 17.55 13.40 -21.39
CA LEU A 7 18.28 12.52 -20.48
C LEU A 7 18.92 11.36 -21.26
N GLN A 8 20.08 10.90 -20.80
CA GLN A 8 20.72 9.73 -21.38
C GLN A 8 20.00 8.46 -20.89
N ASN A 9 19.32 7.79 -21.81
CA ASN A 9 18.50 6.59 -21.58
C ASN A 9 19.13 5.56 -20.64
N ASP A 10 20.39 5.21 -20.85
CA ASP A 10 21.06 4.15 -20.09
C ASP A 10 21.63 4.61 -18.74
N ALA A 11 21.65 5.92 -18.46
CA ALA A 11 22.26 6.46 -17.23
C ALA A 11 21.25 6.69 -16.11
N VAL A 12 19.97 6.87 -16.45
CA VAL A 12 18.92 7.18 -15.48
C VAL A 12 18.55 5.92 -14.69
N THR A 13 18.69 6.01 -13.37
CA THR A 13 18.35 4.92 -12.42
C THR A 13 17.17 5.26 -11.53
N ALA A 14 16.84 6.54 -11.36
CA ALA A 14 15.64 6.97 -10.67
C ALA A 14 15.10 8.25 -11.32
N VAL A 15 13.79 8.38 -11.39
CA VAL A 15 13.10 9.60 -11.81
C VAL A 15 12.12 9.98 -10.72
N ILE A 16 12.15 11.24 -10.33
CA ILE A 16 11.27 11.80 -9.30
C ILE A 16 10.60 13.02 -9.94
N PHE A 17 9.27 13.03 -9.97
CA PHE A 17 8.48 14.18 -10.38
C PHE A 17 7.88 14.85 -9.16
N GLU A 18 8.16 16.14 -8.98
CA GLU A 18 7.79 16.86 -7.77
C GLU A 18 6.99 18.13 -8.13
N HIS A 19 6.00 18.48 -7.30
CA HIS A 19 5.33 19.78 -7.30
C HIS A 19 4.66 20.17 -8.63
N CYS A 20 4.06 19.21 -9.32
CA CYS A 20 3.40 19.42 -10.60
C CYS A 20 1.90 19.59 -10.44
N ALA A 21 1.39 20.83 -10.51
CA ALA A 21 -0.05 21.13 -10.37
C ALA A 21 -0.94 20.61 -11.51
N ALA A 22 -0.34 20.21 -12.64
CA ALA A 22 -0.97 19.48 -13.73
C ALA A 22 0.10 18.59 -14.38
N PHE A 23 0.06 17.30 -14.06
CA PHE A 23 1.08 16.33 -14.43
C PHE A 23 0.54 15.32 -15.42
N GLU A 24 1.18 15.25 -16.58
CA GLU A 24 1.01 14.17 -17.54
C GLU A 24 2.27 13.32 -17.55
N MET A 25 2.15 12.01 -17.35
CA MET A 25 3.30 11.12 -17.44
C MET A 25 3.87 11.15 -18.87
N PRO A 26 5.13 11.56 -19.08
CA PRO A 26 5.72 11.62 -20.40
C PRO A 26 5.92 10.22 -20.99
N PRO A 27 5.50 9.95 -22.25
CA PRO A 27 5.74 8.66 -22.90
C PRO A 27 7.22 8.27 -23.00
N SER A 28 8.13 9.24 -23.02
CA SER A 28 9.57 9.02 -22.98
C SER A 28 10.07 8.32 -21.71
N ILE A 29 9.25 8.21 -20.65
CA ILE A 29 9.59 7.40 -19.47
C ILE A 29 10.03 5.99 -19.89
N ARG A 30 9.44 5.45 -20.97
CA ARG A 30 9.74 4.13 -21.56
C ARG A 30 11.15 3.98 -22.13
N HIS A 31 11.89 5.07 -22.26
CA HIS A 31 13.23 5.05 -22.83
C HIS A 31 14.32 4.67 -21.79
N PHE A 32 13.98 4.48 -20.51
CA PHE A 32 14.95 4.23 -19.44
C PHE A 32 14.99 2.74 -19.02
N PRO A 33 15.81 1.89 -19.68
CA PRO A 33 15.90 0.46 -19.36
C PRO A 33 16.60 0.17 -18.03
N ASN A 34 17.36 1.14 -17.50
CA ASN A 34 18.07 1.03 -16.24
C ASN A 34 17.35 1.70 -15.06
N LEU A 35 16.11 2.14 -15.27
CA LEU A 35 15.28 2.74 -14.23
C LEU A 35 15.00 1.69 -13.13
N LEU A 36 15.47 1.98 -11.92
CA LEU A 36 15.23 1.19 -10.72
C LEU A 36 13.96 1.66 -10.01
N GLY A 37 13.68 2.96 -10.05
CA GLY A 37 12.59 3.55 -9.30
C GLY A 37 11.96 4.74 -9.97
N LEU A 38 10.66 4.90 -9.76
CA LEU A 38 9.89 6.08 -10.16
C LEU A 38 9.13 6.60 -8.94
N GLU A 39 9.25 7.90 -8.70
CA GLU A 39 8.54 8.58 -7.62
C GLU A 39 7.70 9.74 -8.14
N LEU A 40 6.48 9.86 -7.62
CA LEU A 40 5.64 11.05 -7.77
C LEU A 40 5.44 11.70 -6.40
N TRP A 41 5.74 12.99 -6.27
CA TRP A 41 5.59 13.72 -5.02
C TRP A 41 4.84 15.03 -5.22
N ASN A 42 3.72 15.20 -4.53
CA ASN A 42 2.93 16.44 -4.61
C ASN A 42 2.57 16.80 -6.07
N VAL A 43 1.89 15.87 -6.75
CA VAL A 43 1.49 16.03 -8.15
C VAL A 43 -0.02 15.89 -8.31
N THR A 44 -0.59 16.62 -9.28
CA THR A 44 -1.97 16.43 -9.72
C THR A 44 -1.95 15.76 -11.08
N LEU A 45 -2.19 14.45 -11.12
CA LEU A 45 -2.23 13.64 -12.32
C LEU A 45 -3.43 14.04 -13.20
N THR A 46 -3.14 14.60 -14.37
CA THR A 46 -4.13 14.88 -15.42
C THR A 46 -4.16 13.78 -16.48
N LYS A 47 -3.04 13.07 -16.70
CA LYS A 47 -2.98 11.94 -17.62
C LYS A 47 -1.83 10.97 -17.28
N TRP A 48 -2.14 9.67 -17.21
CA TRP A 48 -1.14 8.61 -17.25
C TRP A 48 -1.73 7.38 -17.92
N GLY A 49 -1.60 7.35 -19.25
CA GLY A 49 -2.19 6.33 -20.10
C GLY A 49 -1.28 5.13 -20.37
N ALA A 50 -1.83 4.16 -21.10
CA ALA A 50 -1.12 2.97 -21.57
C ALA A 50 -0.01 3.27 -22.60
N ASP A 51 0.14 4.52 -23.06
CA ASP A 51 1.26 5.01 -23.88
C ASP A 51 2.51 5.36 -23.05
N ALA A 52 2.35 5.48 -21.73
CA ALA A 52 3.42 5.72 -20.76
C ALA A 52 3.40 4.71 -19.60
N ALA A 53 2.86 3.51 -19.84
CA ALA A 53 2.79 2.46 -18.82
C ALA A 53 4.16 1.95 -18.41
N LEU A 54 4.26 1.62 -17.11
CA LEU A 54 5.38 0.85 -16.57
C LEU A 54 5.25 -0.57 -17.11
N ASN A 55 6.26 -1.04 -17.86
CA ASN A 55 6.17 -2.32 -18.53
C ASN A 55 7.53 -3.02 -18.51
N ASP A 56 7.50 -4.35 -18.37
CA ASP A 56 8.71 -5.18 -18.33
C ASP A 56 9.62 -4.99 -19.55
N ALA A 57 9.05 -4.80 -20.73
CA ALA A 57 9.83 -4.57 -21.95
C ALA A 57 10.66 -3.27 -21.92
N PHE A 58 10.24 -2.30 -21.11
CA PHE A 58 10.86 -0.97 -21.05
C PHE A 58 11.64 -0.73 -19.77
N HIS A 59 11.26 -1.36 -18.65
CA HIS A 59 11.87 -1.16 -17.34
C HIS A 59 12.26 -2.48 -16.65
N PRO A 60 13.07 -3.35 -17.28
CA PRO A 60 13.37 -4.69 -16.75
C PRO A 60 14.12 -4.68 -15.41
N LYS A 61 14.62 -3.52 -14.98
CA LYS A 61 15.36 -3.33 -13.71
C LYS A 61 14.57 -2.57 -12.64
N MET A 62 13.33 -2.18 -12.92
CA MET A 62 12.52 -1.44 -11.96
C MET A 62 12.16 -2.33 -10.78
N ILE A 63 12.41 -1.83 -9.59
CA ILE A 63 12.22 -2.54 -8.32
C ILE A 63 11.15 -1.90 -7.45
N TYR A 64 10.96 -0.58 -7.54
CA TYR A 64 9.97 0.14 -6.75
C TYR A 64 9.22 1.21 -7.56
N PHE A 65 8.00 1.50 -7.14
CA PHE A 65 7.25 2.68 -7.53
C PHE A 65 6.64 3.30 -6.28
N VAL A 66 6.79 4.62 -6.15
CA VAL A 66 6.23 5.37 -5.03
C VAL A 66 5.42 6.54 -5.54
N MET A 67 4.27 6.80 -4.94
CA MET A 67 3.62 8.09 -5.06
C MET A 67 3.12 8.61 -3.73
N ALA A 68 3.39 9.88 -3.45
CA ALA A 68 2.95 10.54 -2.24
C ALA A 68 2.32 11.90 -2.57
N TYR A 69 1.30 12.31 -1.81
CA TYR A 69 0.59 13.58 -2.02
C TYR A 69 0.09 13.72 -3.46
N THR A 70 -0.55 12.68 -3.99
CA THR A 70 -0.95 12.64 -5.40
C THR A 70 -2.45 12.77 -5.56
N ASN A 71 -2.88 13.76 -6.34
CA ASN A 71 -4.28 13.92 -6.73
C ASN A 71 -4.52 13.30 -8.11
N MET A 72 -5.52 12.42 -8.25
CA MET A 72 -5.87 11.72 -9.48
C MET A 72 -7.37 11.40 -9.54
N THR A 73 -7.92 11.29 -10.74
CA THR A 73 -9.34 10.92 -10.93
C THR A 73 -9.60 9.44 -10.68
N GLU A 74 -8.63 8.60 -11.04
CA GLU A 74 -8.71 7.14 -10.97
C GLU A 74 -7.29 6.56 -10.93
N MET A 75 -7.18 5.26 -10.61
CA MET A 75 -5.92 4.54 -10.71
C MET A 75 -5.40 4.61 -12.16
N PRO A 76 -4.16 5.08 -12.41
CA PRO A 76 -3.70 5.34 -13.76
C PRO A 76 -3.52 4.05 -14.56
N GLN A 77 -3.97 4.05 -15.82
CA GLN A 77 -3.80 2.92 -16.74
C GLN A 77 -2.33 2.54 -16.95
N GLY A 78 -1.41 3.48 -16.74
CA GLY A 78 0.02 3.19 -16.76
C GLY A 78 0.52 2.25 -15.65
N LEU A 79 -0.24 2.09 -14.56
CA LEU A 79 0.00 1.09 -13.50
C LEU A 79 -0.85 -0.17 -13.67
N LEU A 80 -1.83 -0.17 -14.58
CA LEU A 80 -2.76 -1.27 -14.80
C LEU A 80 -2.50 -2.02 -16.10
N THR A 81 -1.55 -1.57 -16.94
CA THR A 81 -1.25 -2.19 -18.22
C THR A 81 -0.18 -3.30 -18.06
N PRO A 82 -0.55 -4.60 -18.07
CA PRO A 82 0.41 -5.67 -17.93
C PRO A 82 1.26 -5.89 -19.20
N PRO A 83 2.41 -6.59 -19.10
CA PRO A 83 3.05 -6.99 -17.84
C PRO A 83 3.76 -5.80 -17.18
N LEU A 84 3.54 -5.61 -15.88
CA LEU A 84 4.43 -4.77 -15.08
C LEU A 84 5.85 -5.34 -15.05
N PRO A 85 6.88 -4.53 -14.78
CA PRO A 85 8.25 -5.01 -14.66
C PRO A 85 8.39 -6.20 -13.72
N ALA A 86 9.10 -7.24 -14.16
CA ALA A 86 9.19 -8.49 -13.41
C ALA A 86 9.87 -8.34 -12.03
N LEU A 87 10.70 -7.31 -11.87
CA LEU A 87 11.38 -7.00 -10.61
C LEU A 87 10.65 -5.97 -9.75
N LEU A 88 9.55 -5.37 -10.23
CA LEU A 88 8.77 -4.38 -9.48
C LEU A 88 8.00 -5.12 -8.39
N ALA A 89 8.60 -5.13 -7.20
CA ALA A 89 8.11 -5.85 -6.05
C ALA A 89 7.48 -4.93 -5.00
N ASP A 90 7.81 -3.64 -5.06
CA ASP A 90 7.50 -2.65 -4.03
C ASP A 90 6.67 -1.50 -4.61
N ILE A 91 5.42 -1.36 -4.17
CA ILE A 91 4.55 -0.26 -4.56
C ILE A 91 3.99 0.43 -3.32
N GLU A 92 4.33 1.70 -3.17
CA GLU A 92 3.89 2.51 -2.03
C GLU A 92 3.12 3.74 -2.50
N MET A 93 1.95 3.95 -1.91
CA MET A 93 1.03 5.03 -2.24
C MET A 93 0.57 5.68 -0.94
N ALA A 94 0.93 6.94 -0.73
CA ALA A 94 0.61 7.65 0.50
C ALA A 94 -0.07 8.98 0.23
N VAL A 95 -1.10 9.31 1.01
CA VAL A 95 -1.82 10.60 0.90
C VAL A 95 -2.32 10.83 -0.54
N THR A 96 -3.26 9.99 -0.96
CA THR A 96 -3.93 10.13 -2.26
C THR A 96 -5.40 10.49 -2.07
N ASN A 97 -6.09 10.84 -3.15
CA ASN A 97 -7.54 11.08 -3.14
C ASN A 97 -8.34 9.92 -3.76
N LEU A 98 -7.74 8.75 -3.92
CA LEU A 98 -8.45 7.57 -4.43
C LEU A 98 -9.55 7.18 -3.45
N THR A 99 -10.74 6.90 -3.97
CA THR A 99 -11.86 6.38 -3.18
C THR A 99 -12.08 4.89 -3.40
N LYS A 100 -11.49 4.31 -4.45
CA LYS A 100 -11.63 2.90 -4.84
C LYS A 100 -10.37 2.39 -5.49
N ILE A 101 -10.14 1.09 -5.35
CA ILE A 101 -9.07 0.35 -6.03
C ILE A 101 -9.70 -0.61 -7.04
N PRO A 102 -9.35 -0.54 -8.34
CA PRO A 102 -10.02 -1.33 -9.36
C PRO A 102 -9.63 -2.81 -9.27
N ASP A 103 -10.60 -3.71 -9.48
CA ASP A 103 -10.39 -5.15 -9.34
C ASP A 103 -9.35 -5.72 -10.32
N GLU A 104 -9.25 -5.14 -11.53
CA GLU A 104 -8.27 -5.51 -12.57
C GLU A 104 -6.81 -5.28 -12.15
N LEU A 105 -6.57 -4.53 -11.07
CA LEU A 105 -5.26 -4.39 -10.46
C LEU A 105 -4.67 -5.75 -10.09
N ALA A 106 -5.50 -6.69 -9.63
CA ALA A 106 -5.04 -8.02 -9.25
C ALA A 106 -4.39 -8.78 -10.41
N ASP A 107 -4.87 -8.56 -11.63
CA ASP A 107 -4.30 -9.18 -12.83
C ASP A 107 -3.01 -8.46 -13.28
N ALA A 108 -2.96 -7.14 -13.13
CA ALA A 108 -1.81 -6.33 -13.52
C ALA A 108 -0.60 -6.51 -12.58
N TRP A 109 -0.84 -6.68 -11.28
CA TRP A 109 0.16 -6.63 -10.21
C TRP A 109 0.63 -8.02 -9.75
N ALA A 110 0.64 -8.99 -10.67
CA ALA A 110 0.94 -10.40 -10.37
C ALA A 110 2.34 -10.66 -9.75
N ASN A 111 3.28 -9.71 -9.86
CA ASN A 111 4.65 -9.85 -9.32
C ASN A 111 4.94 -8.95 -8.12
N VAL A 112 3.97 -8.15 -7.68
CA VAL A 112 4.16 -7.25 -6.53
C VAL A 112 4.20 -8.06 -5.23
N ARG A 113 5.06 -7.68 -4.30
CA ARG A 113 5.33 -8.39 -3.04
C ARG A 113 5.10 -7.53 -1.80
N LEU A 114 5.07 -6.22 -1.95
CA LEU A 114 4.80 -5.25 -0.90
C LEU A 114 3.87 -4.19 -1.51
N VAL A 115 2.76 -3.93 -0.84
CA VAL A 115 1.83 -2.86 -1.21
C VAL A 115 1.46 -2.05 0.01
N TYR A 116 1.81 -0.78 0.00
CA TYR A 116 1.33 0.18 0.98
C TYR A 116 0.39 1.16 0.28
N LEU A 117 -0.85 1.24 0.79
CA LEU A 117 -1.76 2.32 0.51
C LEU A 117 -2.11 2.93 1.86
N GLU A 118 -1.76 4.20 2.06
CA GLU A 118 -1.94 4.84 3.37
C GLU A 118 -2.51 6.24 3.18
N HIS A 119 -3.33 6.67 4.13
CA HIS A 119 -3.95 8.00 4.13
C HIS A 119 -4.78 8.27 2.87
N THR A 120 -5.52 7.28 2.41
CA THR A 120 -6.34 7.35 1.20
C THR A 120 -7.82 7.15 1.56
N PRO A 121 -8.75 8.05 1.19
CA PRO A 121 -10.12 8.03 1.67
C PRO A 121 -10.97 6.97 0.92
N LEU A 122 -10.69 5.68 1.15
CA LEU A 122 -11.39 4.59 0.50
C LEU A 122 -12.85 4.50 0.98
N GLU A 123 -13.75 4.29 0.02
CA GLU A 123 -15.17 4.03 0.27
C GLU A 123 -15.46 2.52 0.46
N GLU A 124 -14.54 1.65 0.01
CA GLU A 124 -14.69 0.19 0.04
C GLU A 124 -13.35 -0.51 0.29
N PHE A 125 -13.42 -1.72 0.84
CA PHE A 125 -12.22 -2.51 1.13
C PHE A 125 -11.55 -3.00 -0.17
N PRO A 126 -10.25 -2.75 -0.38
CA PRO A 126 -9.56 -3.03 -1.64
C PRO A 126 -9.10 -4.49 -1.73
N THR A 127 -10.05 -5.41 -1.96
CA THR A 127 -9.76 -6.86 -2.05
C THR A 127 -8.73 -7.23 -3.12
N ALA A 128 -8.53 -6.38 -4.14
CA ALA A 128 -7.52 -6.57 -5.19
C ALA A 128 -6.10 -6.76 -4.63
N PHE A 129 -5.71 -6.05 -3.56
CA PHE A 129 -4.37 -6.20 -2.96
C PHE A 129 -4.14 -7.54 -2.25
N PHE A 130 -5.21 -8.27 -1.95
CA PHE A 130 -5.13 -9.58 -1.30
C PHE A 130 -5.21 -10.73 -2.32
N ARG A 131 -5.66 -10.43 -3.55
CA ARG A 131 -5.64 -11.35 -4.70
C ARG A 131 -4.31 -11.39 -5.44
N ILE A 132 -3.35 -10.55 -5.05
CA ILE A 132 -1.96 -10.60 -5.52
C ILE A 132 -1.08 -11.31 -4.49
N PRO A 133 0.07 -11.85 -4.90
CA PRO A 133 1.04 -12.50 -4.00
C PRO A 133 1.86 -11.48 -3.16
N SER A 134 1.20 -10.48 -2.57
CA SER A 134 1.84 -9.53 -1.65
C SER A 134 2.07 -10.19 -0.29
N LEU A 135 3.28 -10.06 0.26
CA LEU A 135 3.63 -10.54 1.60
C LEU A 135 3.28 -9.52 2.68
N SER A 136 3.24 -8.24 2.33
CA SER A 136 2.99 -7.14 3.27
C SER A 136 1.99 -6.17 2.64
N VAL A 137 0.87 -5.98 3.32
CA VAL A 137 -0.18 -5.04 2.89
C VAL A 137 -0.46 -4.08 4.04
N SER A 138 -0.31 -2.78 3.77
CA SER A 138 -0.73 -1.72 4.68
C SER A 138 -1.90 -0.97 4.06
N LEU A 139 -2.98 -0.83 4.84
CA LEU A 139 -4.15 0.00 4.56
C LEU A 139 -4.35 0.96 5.73
N LEU A 140 -3.31 1.72 6.07
CA LEU A 140 -3.29 2.54 7.28
C LEU A 140 -4.07 3.84 7.07
N ASN A 141 -5.00 4.12 7.97
CA ASN A 141 -5.82 5.34 7.94
C ASN A 141 -6.49 5.59 6.58
N ASP A 142 -7.14 4.55 6.05
CA ASP A 142 -7.81 4.58 4.74
C ASP A 142 -9.33 4.72 4.83
N GLY A 143 -9.88 4.89 6.04
CA GLY A 143 -11.33 5.03 6.26
C GLY A 143 -12.12 3.72 6.23
N LEU A 144 -11.46 2.58 6.39
CA LEU A 144 -12.10 1.26 6.33
C LEU A 144 -13.06 1.03 7.51
N GLU A 145 -14.36 0.90 7.24
CA GLU A 145 -15.36 0.60 8.27
C GLU A 145 -15.44 -0.90 8.62
N SER A 146 -15.05 -1.77 7.70
CA SER A 146 -15.12 -3.22 7.87
C SER A 146 -14.10 -3.96 7.01
N ILE A 147 -13.78 -5.18 7.43
CA ILE A 147 -12.95 -6.13 6.68
C ILE A 147 -13.88 -7.25 6.17
N PRO A 148 -13.78 -7.66 4.88
CA PRO A 148 -14.60 -8.75 4.35
C PRO A 148 -14.43 -10.05 5.14
N GLU A 149 -15.54 -10.69 5.54
CA GLU A 149 -15.54 -11.94 6.32
C GLU A 149 -14.79 -13.09 5.63
N ASP A 150 -14.71 -13.06 4.30
CA ASP A 150 -14.05 -14.07 3.49
C ASP A 150 -12.58 -13.74 3.18
N LEU A 151 -12.05 -12.61 3.71
CA LEU A 151 -10.70 -12.14 3.42
C LEU A 151 -9.65 -13.23 3.69
N PHE A 152 -9.64 -13.78 4.90
CA PHE A 152 -8.66 -14.76 5.36
C PHE A 152 -9.03 -16.22 5.05
N THR A 153 -10.15 -16.45 4.37
CA THR A 153 -10.57 -17.80 3.96
C THR A 153 -10.41 -18.00 2.47
N SER A 154 -10.93 -17.09 1.62
CA SER A 154 -10.92 -17.24 0.16
C SER A 154 -10.26 -16.13 -0.63
N VAL A 155 -10.14 -14.90 -0.11
CA VAL A 155 -9.59 -13.77 -0.89
C VAL A 155 -8.06 -13.81 -0.94
N VAL A 156 -7.41 -13.99 0.21
CA VAL A 156 -5.96 -14.13 0.29
C VAL A 156 -5.45 -15.31 -0.53
N THR A 157 -4.29 -15.15 -1.15
CA THR A 157 -3.73 -16.13 -2.09
C THR A 157 -2.52 -16.88 -1.56
N LEU A 158 -1.85 -16.33 -0.55
CA LEU A 158 -0.68 -16.96 0.07
C LEU A 158 -1.06 -17.71 1.34
N ASP A 159 -0.20 -18.64 1.73
CA ASP A 159 -0.31 -19.39 2.99
C ASP A 159 0.42 -18.67 4.14
N GLU A 160 1.31 -17.73 3.83
CA GLU A 160 2.01 -16.92 4.81
C GLU A 160 2.10 -15.46 4.37
N TYR A 161 1.65 -14.57 5.24
CA TYR A 161 1.83 -13.13 5.12
C TYR A 161 2.81 -12.66 6.18
N LEU A 162 3.74 -11.81 5.77
CA LEU A 162 4.59 -11.10 6.70
C LEU A 162 3.74 -10.16 7.53
N GLU A 163 2.90 -9.36 6.90
CA GLU A 163 2.21 -8.30 7.61
C GLU A 163 0.86 -7.91 7.00
N PHE A 164 -0.11 -7.66 7.88
CA PHE A 164 -1.26 -6.80 7.61
C PHE A 164 -1.29 -5.62 8.57
N SER A 165 -1.49 -4.42 8.02
CA SER A 165 -1.77 -3.21 8.80
C SER A 165 -3.12 -2.64 8.43
N PHE A 166 -4.03 -2.59 9.40
CA PHE A 166 -5.34 -1.94 9.31
C PHE A 166 -5.51 -0.84 10.35
N SER A 167 -4.39 -0.38 10.93
CA SER A 167 -4.40 0.62 12.00
C SER A 167 -5.04 1.93 11.54
N TYR A 168 -5.61 2.67 12.48
CA TYR A 168 -6.28 3.96 12.25
C TYR A 168 -7.49 3.90 11.32
N ASN A 169 -8.14 2.75 11.23
CA ASN A 169 -9.43 2.61 10.55
C ASN A 169 -10.56 2.34 11.56
N PRO A 170 -11.80 2.78 11.32
CA PRO A 170 -12.94 2.54 12.22
C PRO A 170 -13.46 1.09 12.19
N VAL A 171 -12.59 0.10 12.01
CA VAL A 171 -12.93 -1.33 11.98
C VAL A 171 -13.38 -1.78 13.36
N LYS A 172 -14.56 -2.39 13.44
CA LYS A 172 -15.19 -2.86 14.69
C LYS A 172 -14.97 -4.34 14.99
N SER A 173 -14.69 -5.13 13.97
CA SER A 173 -14.51 -6.58 14.08
C SER A 173 -13.57 -7.07 12.99
N LEU A 174 -12.81 -8.11 13.31
CA LEU A 174 -12.07 -8.89 12.33
C LEU A 174 -12.96 -10.03 11.78
N PRO A 175 -12.64 -10.60 10.60
CA PRO A 175 -13.33 -11.79 10.09
C PRO A 175 -13.36 -12.91 11.13
N ILE A 176 -14.47 -13.64 11.24
CA ILE A 176 -14.61 -14.67 12.28
C ILE A 176 -13.80 -15.94 11.99
N ALA A 177 -13.39 -16.15 10.74
CA ALA A 177 -12.70 -17.34 10.28
C ALA A 177 -11.41 -17.01 9.51
N ILE A 178 -10.46 -17.93 9.60
CA ILE A 178 -9.20 -17.98 8.85
C ILE A 178 -9.01 -19.41 8.34
N ARG A 179 -8.36 -19.59 7.19
CA ARG A 179 -7.96 -20.95 6.76
C ARG A 179 -6.90 -21.53 7.72
N ASP A 180 -6.88 -22.85 7.87
CA ASP A 180 -6.05 -23.51 8.89
C ASP A 180 -4.54 -23.35 8.67
N ASP A 181 -4.13 -23.24 7.41
CA ASP A 181 -2.77 -23.14 6.91
C ASP A 181 -2.27 -21.70 6.72
N LEU A 182 -3.12 -20.69 6.96
CA LEU A 182 -2.72 -19.29 6.88
C LEU A 182 -1.99 -18.84 8.15
N LEU A 183 -0.78 -18.34 7.96
CA LEU A 183 0.03 -17.68 8.99
C LEU A 183 0.12 -16.18 8.69
N ILE A 184 -0.15 -15.36 9.70
CA ILE A 184 0.06 -13.90 9.67
C ILE A 184 1.13 -13.59 10.70
N ASN A 185 2.29 -13.07 10.30
CA ASN A 185 3.35 -12.82 11.29
C ASN A 185 3.07 -11.56 12.12
N TYR A 186 2.76 -10.44 11.46
CA TYR A 186 2.50 -9.15 12.10
C TYR A 186 1.10 -8.65 11.74
N LEU A 187 0.32 -8.27 12.75
CA LEU A 187 -1.03 -7.73 12.57
C LEU A 187 -1.17 -6.40 13.32
N SER A 188 -1.23 -5.29 12.60
CA SER A 188 -1.29 -3.95 13.19
C SER A 188 -2.73 -3.42 13.19
N LEU A 189 -3.31 -3.21 14.37
CA LEU A 189 -4.72 -2.84 14.58
C LEU A 189 -4.88 -1.65 15.53
N ASP A 190 -3.82 -0.87 15.74
CA ASP A 190 -3.85 0.30 16.59
C ASP A 190 -4.95 1.27 16.16
N HIS A 191 -5.60 1.91 17.13
CA HIS A 191 -6.63 2.92 16.91
C HIS A 191 -7.76 2.47 15.98
N THR A 192 -8.12 1.19 16.05
CA THR A 192 -9.38 0.67 15.51
C THR A 192 -10.49 0.70 16.57
N GLU A 193 -11.72 0.41 16.17
CA GLU A 193 -12.88 0.29 17.07
C GLU A 193 -13.08 -1.14 17.60
N LEU A 194 -12.04 -1.97 17.55
CA LEU A 194 -12.09 -3.36 17.99
C LEU A 194 -12.36 -3.49 19.49
N ALA A 195 -13.44 -4.20 19.82
CA ALA A 195 -13.81 -4.53 21.20
C ALA A 195 -13.40 -5.97 21.61
N GLU A 196 -13.19 -6.85 20.63
CA GLU A 196 -12.80 -8.25 20.87
C GLU A 196 -11.94 -8.78 19.72
N LEU A 197 -11.16 -9.82 20.01
CA LEU A 197 -10.40 -10.57 19.01
C LEU A 197 -11.09 -11.90 18.72
N PRO A 198 -11.06 -12.36 17.46
CA PRO A 198 -11.62 -13.66 17.09
C PRO A 198 -10.78 -14.80 17.67
N THR A 199 -11.36 -16.00 17.72
CA THR A 199 -10.72 -17.19 18.30
C THR A 199 -9.46 -17.64 17.58
N TRP A 200 -9.28 -17.24 16.32
CA TRP A 200 -8.10 -17.58 15.54
C TRP A 200 -6.90 -16.70 15.81
N ILE A 201 -6.98 -15.72 16.71
CA ILE A 201 -5.88 -14.78 16.97
C ILE A 201 -4.54 -15.47 17.33
N ASP A 202 -4.59 -16.70 17.85
CA ASP A 202 -3.41 -17.55 18.11
C ASP A 202 -2.68 -18.01 16.82
N LYS A 203 -3.25 -17.75 15.64
CA LYS A 203 -2.63 -17.92 14.32
C LYS A 203 -1.72 -16.75 13.93
N VAL A 204 -1.71 -15.67 14.72
CA VAL A 204 -0.72 -14.60 14.53
C VAL A 204 0.62 -15.06 15.12
N GLY A 205 1.66 -15.07 14.29
CA GLY A 205 2.93 -15.73 14.59
C GLY A 205 3.86 -14.92 15.49
N GLN A 206 3.90 -13.58 15.35
CA GLN A 206 4.90 -12.75 16.00
C GLN A 206 4.30 -11.66 16.88
N TRP A 207 3.49 -10.76 16.33
CA TRP A 207 3.05 -9.57 17.07
C TRP A 207 1.70 -9.03 16.60
N ILE A 208 0.94 -8.49 17.55
CA ILE A 208 -0.33 -7.80 17.34
C ILE A 208 -0.27 -6.47 18.08
N THR A 209 -0.44 -5.36 17.37
CA THR A 209 -0.57 -4.04 18.00
C THR A 209 -2.04 -3.63 18.08
N LEU A 210 -2.47 -3.17 19.25
CA LEU A 210 -3.87 -2.89 19.61
C LEU A 210 -4.00 -1.56 20.37
N GLY A 211 -2.94 -0.76 20.43
CA GLY A 211 -2.90 0.51 21.14
C GLY A 211 -4.07 1.40 20.77
N GLY A 212 -4.76 1.96 21.75
CA GLY A 212 -5.89 2.86 21.51
C GLY A 212 -7.20 2.20 21.09
N THR A 213 -7.27 0.87 20.98
CA THR A 213 -8.54 0.15 20.76
C THR A 213 -9.41 0.10 22.03
N PRO A 214 -10.75 -0.02 21.91
CA PRO A 214 -11.63 -0.26 23.05
C PRO A 214 -11.22 -1.47 23.92
N MET A 215 -10.79 -2.56 23.31
CA MET A 215 -10.40 -3.78 24.06
C MET A 215 -9.19 -3.59 25.00
N CYS A 216 -8.30 -2.63 24.69
CA CYS A 216 -7.16 -2.28 25.53
C CYS A 216 -7.52 -1.36 26.71
N ASN A 217 -8.71 -0.74 26.69
CA ASN A 217 -9.20 0.07 27.80
C ASN A 217 -9.89 -0.75 28.90
N GLU A 218 -10.26 -1.99 28.60
CA GLU A 218 -10.91 -2.87 29.57
C GLU A 218 -9.88 -3.51 30.50
N SER A 219 -10.00 -3.22 31.81
CA SER A 219 -9.01 -3.61 32.83
C SER A 219 -8.94 -5.12 33.13
N GLN A 220 -9.61 -5.96 32.33
CA GLN A 220 -9.76 -7.41 32.54
C GLN A 220 -9.31 -8.26 31.36
N THR A 221 -8.84 -7.67 30.26
CA THR A 221 -8.33 -8.43 29.11
C THR A 221 -6.97 -9.06 29.47
N GLU A 222 -6.94 -10.38 29.67
CA GLU A 222 -5.67 -11.11 29.76
C GLU A 222 -4.99 -11.09 28.38
N LEU A 223 -4.00 -10.21 28.22
CA LEU A 223 -3.22 -10.12 26.99
C LEU A 223 -2.22 -11.28 26.90
N SER A 224 -2.10 -11.87 25.72
CA SER A 224 -1.01 -12.80 25.42
C SER A 224 0.31 -12.04 25.23
N ALA A 225 1.45 -12.76 25.24
CA ALA A 225 2.77 -12.13 25.13
C ALA A 225 3.03 -11.44 23.77
N ILE A 226 2.21 -11.72 22.75
CA ILE A 226 2.31 -11.14 21.41
C ILE A 226 1.37 -9.95 21.21
N GLN A 227 0.49 -9.66 22.18
CA GLN A 227 -0.47 -8.56 22.10
C GLN A 227 0.07 -7.34 22.83
N ASP A 228 0.16 -6.21 22.11
CA ASP A 228 0.64 -4.95 22.64
C ASP A 228 -0.46 -3.88 22.65
N CYS A 229 -0.85 -3.47 23.84
CA CYS A 229 -1.78 -2.37 24.08
C CYS A 229 -1.08 -1.02 24.32
N SER A 230 0.23 -0.92 24.09
CA SER A 230 0.96 0.32 24.22
C SER A 230 0.39 1.36 23.26
N ASN A 231 0.03 2.53 23.80
CA ASN A 231 -0.59 3.60 23.03
C ASN A 231 0.45 4.71 22.81
N ALA A 232 1.10 4.68 21.64
CA ALA A 232 2.00 5.73 21.21
C ALA A 232 1.20 6.94 20.70
N ARG A 233 1.78 8.14 20.81
CA ARG A 233 1.17 9.33 20.22
C ARG A 233 1.21 9.22 18.70
N TRP A 234 0.04 9.20 18.07
CA TRP A 234 -0.06 9.21 16.61
C TRP A 234 0.31 10.55 15.98
N ASP A 235 1.10 10.47 14.90
CA ASP A 235 1.42 11.51 13.95
C ASP A 235 1.26 10.93 12.53
N PRO A 236 0.23 11.30 11.75
CA PRO A 236 0.00 10.77 10.40
C PRO A 236 1.11 11.11 9.38
N ILE A 237 2.04 12.00 9.73
CA ILE A 237 3.22 12.27 8.89
C ILE A 237 4.38 11.37 9.31
N SER A 238 4.48 11.00 10.58
CA SER A 238 5.59 10.21 11.11
C SER A 238 5.28 8.72 11.24
N ASP A 239 4.00 8.36 11.31
CA ASP A 239 3.51 7.02 11.57
C ASP A 239 2.79 6.48 10.34
N GLY A 240 3.44 5.54 9.68
CA GLY A 240 3.04 4.87 8.44
C GLY A 240 4.12 3.87 8.04
N ARG A 241 3.83 2.96 7.12
CA ARG A 241 4.86 2.09 6.53
C ARG A 241 5.67 2.85 5.49
N TYR A 242 5.05 3.77 4.74
CA TYR A 242 5.80 4.73 3.93
C TYR A 242 6.34 5.85 4.83
N PRO A 243 7.66 6.12 4.85
CA PRO A 243 8.26 7.04 5.82
C PRO A 243 8.09 8.51 5.42
N LEU A 244 6.85 9.01 5.42
CA LEU A 244 6.49 10.38 5.02
C LEU A 244 7.35 11.45 5.72
N SER A 245 7.55 11.35 7.03
CA SER A 245 8.33 12.31 7.83
C SER A 245 9.82 12.33 7.48
N LEU A 246 10.36 11.19 7.02
CA LEU A 246 11.75 11.11 6.58
C LEU A 246 11.91 11.66 5.16
N VAL A 247 10.93 11.41 4.28
CA VAL A 247 11.01 11.82 2.87
C VAL A 247 10.65 13.29 2.68
N ALA A 248 9.60 13.78 3.35
CA ALA A 248 9.06 15.13 3.13
C ALA A 248 10.08 16.27 3.22
N PRO A 249 11.03 16.30 4.17
CA PRO A 249 12.04 17.36 4.24
C PRO A 249 12.97 17.43 3.02
N PHE A 250 13.13 16.33 2.27
CA PHE A 250 13.92 16.32 1.02
C PHE A 250 13.13 16.78 -0.20
N ARG A 251 11.84 17.09 -0.01
CA ARG A 251 10.87 17.46 -1.03
C ARG A 251 10.25 18.83 -0.75
N GLU A 252 10.96 19.67 0.01
CA GLU A 252 10.58 21.06 0.25
C GLU A 252 11.15 21.95 -0.88
N LEU A 253 10.34 22.89 -1.37
CA LEU A 253 10.72 23.87 -2.41
C LEU A 253 11.58 25.01 -1.87
#